data_AF-A0A959GT00-F1
#
_entry.id   AF-A0A959GT00-F1
#
_cell.length_a   1.000
_cell.length_b   1.000
_cell.length_c   1.000
_cell.angle_alpha   90.00
_cell.angle_beta   90.00
_cell.angle_gamma   90.00
#
_symmetry.space_group_name_H-M   'P 1'
#
loop_
_entity.id
_entity.type
_entity.pdbx_description
1 polymer ?
#
loop_
_entity_poly.entity_id
_entity_poly.type
_entity_poly.pdbx_seq_one_letter_code
_entity_poly.pdbx_strand_id
1 'polypeptide(L)'
;MMPVPIKKSFPAILAIMLFSACQNGPDNEAEEQSFTVQLQCQLINQDETAPRSAVYAVVNQNKVKLANISNCDSIPTASYEDYDIPKTALEAVGGWWAGAGDYFYAIQEDSTIGFYQGWADEGQEDDVYHYNKIGSFANGQFNLQMPVRKDELVGTYALSRESGSHILFVGLKEDTLRAEYFQMDGILPPVNQLNILMTSMEPHAAANLEIGPSSLDFTSSLGNGRFILENKGTAVLLQDAQAPGQPLRMEKILSEDYSIPVQ
;
A
#
# COMPACT_ATOMS: atom_id res chain seq x y z
N MET A 1 78.02 -29.16 -60.97
CA MET A 1 77.31 -30.05 -61.91
C MET A 1 75.85 -29.61 -61.98
N MET A 2 75.31 -29.43 -63.20
CA MET A 2 73.87 -29.63 -63.49
C MET A 2 73.53 -31.14 -63.34
N PRO A 3 72.27 -31.66 -63.35
CA PRO A 3 71.04 -31.04 -63.91
C PRO A 3 69.73 -31.26 -63.08
N VAL A 4 68.68 -30.41 -63.22
CA VAL A 4 67.39 -30.63 -63.95
C VAL A 4 66.15 -30.88 -63.04
N PRO A 5 64.90 -30.50 -63.46
CA PRO A 5 63.80 -30.12 -62.55
C PRO A 5 62.47 -30.87 -62.80
N ILE A 6 61.36 -30.45 -62.14
CA ILE A 6 59.94 -30.69 -62.50
C ILE A 6 59.09 -29.59 -61.80
N LYS A 7 58.42 -28.67 -62.52
CA LYS A 7 56.98 -28.66 -62.91
C LYS A 7 56.00 -28.71 -61.70
N LYS A 8 54.88 -27.96 -61.61
CA LYS A 8 54.18 -27.04 -62.54
C LYS A 8 53.05 -26.29 -61.80
N SER A 9 52.49 -25.26 -62.45
CA SER A 9 51.08 -24.78 -62.33
C SER A 9 50.57 -24.02 -61.09
N PHE A 10 50.48 -22.69 -61.23
CA PHE A 10 49.20 -21.96 -61.08
C PHE A 10 48.17 -22.48 -62.13
N PRO A 11 46.83 -22.29 -62.02
CA PRO A 11 46.09 -21.23 -61.30
C PRO A 11 45.16 -21.85 -60.19
N ALA A 12 44.10 -21.25 -59.64
CA ALA A 12 43.29 -20.08 -60.03
C ALA A 12 42.58 -19.37 -58.86
N ILE A 13 41.81 -18.34 -59.21
CA ILE A 13 40.94 -17.53 -58.33
C ILE A 13 39.57 -18.20 -58.18
N LEU A 14 39.03 -18.23 -56.96
CA LEU A 14 37.58 -18.11 -56.76
C LEU A 14 37.30 -17.34 -55.45
N ALA A 15 37.05 -16.04 -55.58
CA ALA A 15 36.58 -15.22 -54.47
C ALA A 15 35.09 -15.49 -54.25
N ILE A 16 34.76 -16.13 -53.13
CA ILE A 16 33.37 -16.25 -52.65
C ILE A 16 33.15 -15.12 -51.65
N MET A 17 32.52 -14.03 -52.12
CA MET A 17 31.97 -13.03 -51.21
C MET A 17 30.70 -13.60 -50.56
N LEU A 18 30.83 -14.06 -49.32
CA LEU A 18 29.72 -14.36 -48.42
C LEU A 18 29.98 -13.67 -47.08
N PHE A 19 29.64 -12.38 -47.01
CA PHE A 19 29.26 -11.78 -45.74
C PHE A 19 27.82 -11.32 -45.83
N SER A 20 27.06 -11.80 -44.83
CA SER A 20 25.61 -11.85 -44.79
C SER A 20 24.92 -10.54 -45.16
N ALA A 21 23.81 -10.68 -45.87
CA ALA A 21 22.78 -9.65 -45.91
C ALA A 21 22.41 -9.21 -44.48
N CYS A 22 22.00 -7.94 -44.34
CA CYS A 22 21.38 -7.44 -43.13
C CYS A 22 20.25 -8.38 -42.72
N GLN A 23 20.43 -9.13 -41.63
CA GLN A 23 19.31 -9.65 -40.90
C GLN A 23 18.66 -8.44 -40.24
N ASN A 24 17.50 -8.05 -40.76
CA ASN A 24 16.56 -7.26 -39.98
C ASN A 24 16.38 -8.02 -38.66
N GLY A 25 16.80 -7.41 -37.56
CA GLY A 25 16.52 -7.98 -36.24
C GLY A 25 15.00 -8.12 -36.10
N PRO A 26 14.51 -9.04 -35.25
CA PRO A 26 13.12 -8.95 -34.84
C PRO A 26 12.92 -7.58 -34.22
N ASP A 27 12.09 -6.76 -34.85
CA ASP A 27 11.56 -5.55 -34.25
C ASP A 27 10.76 -6.02 -33.03
N ASN A 28 11.41 -6.03 -31.87
CA ASN A 28 10.76 -6.19 -30.59
C ASN A 28 9.96 -4.92 -30.34
N GLU A 29 8.81 -4.82 -31.00
CA GLU A 29 7.71 -3.94 -30.58
C GLU A 29 7.47 -4.26 -29.10
N ALA A 30 7.93 -3.38 -28.23
CA ALA A 30 7.66 -3.51 -26.80
C ALA A 30 6.15 -3.38 -26.64
N GLU A 31 5.47 -4.45 -26.19
CA GLU A 31 4.03 -4.42 -25.95
C GLU A 31 3.70 -3.24 -25.03
N GLU A 32 3.00 -2.24 -25.56
CA GLU A 32 2.58 -1.09 -24.76
C GLU A 32 1.63 -1.58 -23.67
N GLN A 33 2.12 -1.59 -22.43
CA GLN A 33 1.36 -2.07 -21.29
C GLN A 33 0.23 -1.08 -20.97
N SER A 34 -0.97 -1.37 -21.49
CA SER A 34 -2.16 -0.58 -21.19
C SER A 34 -2.69 -0.88 -19.78
N PHE A 35 -2.96 0.17 -19.01
CA PHE A 35 -3.58 0.08 -17.69
C PHE A 35 -4.98 0.69 -17.72
N THR A 36 -5.96 0.01 -17.15
CA THR A 36 -7.24 0.63 -16.75
C THR A 36 -7.08 1.13 -15.32
N VAL A 37 -7.01 2.45 -15.15
CA VAL A 37 -6.83 3.14 -13.88
C VAL A 37 -8.12 3.87 -13.50
N GLN A 38 -8.50 3.84 -12.23
CA GLN A 38 -9.56 4.69 -11.64
C GLN A 38 -9.13 5.16 -10.26
N LEU A 39 -9.47 6.40 -9.91
CA LEU A 39 -9.46 6.87 -8.53
C LEU A 39 -10.91 6.99 -8.04
N GLN A 40 -11.22 6.33 -6.93
CA GLN A 40 -12.58 6.20 -6.40
C GLN A 40 -12.69 6.87 -5.03
N CYS A 41 -13.54 7.90 -4.94
CA CYS A 41 -14.03 8.43 -3.67
C CYS A 41 -15.12 7.53 -3.10
N GLN A 42 -14.98 7.13 -1.83
CA GLN A 42 -15.99 6.35 -1.12
C GLN A 42 -16.27 6.99 0.24
N LEU A 43 -17.51 7.40 0.48
CA LEU A 43 -17.93 7.94 1.78
C LEU A 43 -17.78 6.85 2.87
N ILE A 44 -17.10 7.19 3.96
CA ILE A 44 -16.84 6.29 5.11
C ILE A 44 -17.52 6.74 6.39
N ASN A 45 -17.87 8.03 6.55
CA ASN A 45 -18.71 8.53 7.62
C ASN A 45 -19.39 9.86 7.22
N GLN A 46 -20.19 10.42 8.13
CA GLN A 46 -20.89 11.71 7.96
C GLN A 46 -20.47 12.72 9.04
N ASP A 47 -19.39 12.46 9.78
CA ASP A 47 -18.92 13.34 10.84
C ASP A 47 -18.01 14.41 10.24
N GLU A 48 -18.38 15.68 10.39
CA GLU A 48 -17.63 16.82 9.83
C GLU A 48 -16.32 17.12 10.58
N THR A 49 -16.10 16.47 11.73
CA THR A 49 -14.86 16.55 12.52
C THR A 49 -13.86 15.43 12.20
N ALA A 50 -14.24 14.48 11.34
CA ALA A 50 -13.42 13.35 10.91
C ALA A 50 -13.29 13.31 9.37
N PRO A 51 -12.30 12.57 8.81
CA PRO A 51 -12.23 12.38 7.37
C PRO A 51 -13.47 11.63 6.85
N ARG A 52 -14.28 12.28 6.01
CA ARG A 52 -15.58 11.74 5.56
C ARG A 52 -15.47 10.72 4.43
N SER A 53 -14.39 10.77 3.66
CA SER A 53 -14.19 9.97 2.45
C SER A 53 -12.87 9.20 2.49
N ALA A 54 -12.87 8.00 1.92
CA ALA A 54 -11.66 7.25 1.59
C ALA A 54 -11.39 7.30 0.08
N VAL A 55 -10.12 7.51 -0.28
CA VAL A 55 -9.63 7.45 -1.66
C VAL A 55 -9.09 6.05 -1.93
N TYR A 56 -9.50 5.44 -3.03
CA TYR A 56 -8.98 4.17 -3.51
C TYR A 56 -8.45 4.27 -4.93
N ALA A 57 -7.29 3.66 -5.19
CA ALA A 57 -6.83 3.38 -6.54
C ALA A 57 -7.34 2.00 -6.99
N VAL A 58 -7.84 1.91 -8.22
CA VAL A 58 -8.16 0.66 -8.89
C VAL A 58 -7.34 0.57 -10.18
N VAL A 59 -6.47 -0.44 -10.28
CA VAL A 59 -5.68 -0.70 -11.50
C VAL A 59 -5.83 -2.15 -11.93
N ASN A 60 -6.33 -2.36 -13.14
CA ASN A 60 -6.54 -3.71 -13.72
C ASN A 60 -7.24 -4.66 -12.73
N GLN A 61 -8.34 -4.19 -12.13
CA GLN A 61 -9.16 -4.86 -11.08
C GLN A 61 -8.54 -4.94 -9.67
N ASN A 62 -7.26 -4.61 -9.47
CA ASN A 62 -6.67 -4.55 -8.13
C ASN A 62 -7.07 -3.23 -7.46
N LYS A 63 -7.69 -3.28 -6.28
CA LYS A 63 -8.09 -2.10 -5.49
C LYS A 63 -7.20 -1.96 -4.26
N VAL A 64 -6.67 -0.76 -4.00
CA VAL A 64 -5.96 -0.40 -2.77
C VAL A 64 -6.44 0.95 -2.26
N LYS A 65 -6.45 1.12 -0.94
CA LYS A 65 -6.74 2.42 -0.31
C LYS A 65 -5.50 3.30 -0.39
N LEU A 66 -5.67 4.58 -0.73
CA LEU A 66 -4.62 5.60 -0.69
C LEU A 66 -4.70 6.47 0.57
N ALA A 67 -5.89 6.98 0.91
CA ALA A 67 -6.03 7.92 2.04
C ALA A 67 -7.45 7.95 2.61
N ASN A 68 -7.58 8.63 3.75
CA ASN A 68 -8.82 9.14 4.32
C ASN A 68 -8.74 10.67 4.30
N ILE A 69 -9.70 11.35 3.68
CA ILE A 69 -9.72 12.81 3.49
C ILE A 69 -11.10 13.42 3.81
N SER A 70 -11.12 14.73 4.08
CA SER A 70 -12.30 15.45 4.58
C SER A 70 -13.40 15.61 3.52
N ASN A 71 -13.04 15.84 2.25
CA ASN A 71 -13.95 15.84 1.12
C ASN A 71 -13.30 15.18 -0.10
N CYS A 72 -14.08 14.55 -0.98
CA CYS A 72 -13.56 13.83 -2.15
C CYS A 72 -14.58 13.77 -3.28
N ASP A 73 -14.28 14.44 -4.38
CA ASP A 73 -14.99 14.38 -5.65
C ASP A 73 -14.02 14.09 -6.80
N SER A 74 -14.55 13.68 -7.96
CA SER A 74 -13.76 13.54 -9.19
C SER A 74 -13.42 14.91 -9.78
N ILE A 75 -12.14 15.11 -10.12
CA ILE A 75 -11.67 16.33 -10.76
C ILE A 75 -11.70 16.09 -12.27
N PRO A 76 -12.42 16.89 -13.07
CA PRO A 76 -12.42 16.73 -14.52
C PRO A 76 -11.08 17.17 -15.11
N THR A 77 -10.61 16.49 -16.16
CA THR A 77 -9.35 16.80 -16.87
C THR A 77 -9.21 18.26 -17.30
N ALA A 78 -10.34 18.92 -17.59
CA ALA A 78 -10.40 20.34 -17.95
C ALA A 78 -9.95 21.29 -16.82
N SER A 79 -9.99 20.84 -15.57
CA SER A 79 -9.60 21.61 -14.38
C SER A 79 -8.28 21.16 -13.76
N TYR A 80 -7.54 20.22 -14.36
CA TYR A 80 -6.27 19.76 -13.78
C TYR A 80 -5.26 20.90 -13.56
N GLU A 81 -5.23 21.87 -14.48
CA GLU A 81 -4.35 23.05 -14.38
C GLU A 81 -4.73 24.00 -13.23
N ASP A 82 -5.99 23.97 -12.75
CA ASP A 82 -6.45 24.75 -11.59
C ASP A 82 -5.90 24.18 -10.25
N TYR A 83 -5.34 22.97 -10.29
CA TYR A 83 -4.80 22.22 -9.14
C TYR A 83 -3.31 21.83 -9.31
N ASP A 84 -2.57 22.45 -10.24
CA ASP A 84 -1.20 22.04 -10.66
C ASP A 84 -1.06 20.56 -11.09
N ILE A 85 -2.17 19.87 -11.41
CA ILE A 85 -2.16 18.47 -11.84
C ILE A 85 -1.69 18.38 -13.31
N PRO A 86 -0.75 17.48 -13.66
CA PRO A 86 -0.31 17.30 -15.04
C PRO A 86 -1.46 16.94 -15.98
N LYS A 87 -1.56 17.59 -17.14
CA LYS A 87 -2.57 17.30 -18.19
C LYS A 87 -2.47 15.86 -18.76
N THR A 88 -1.39 15.15 -18.45
CA THR A 88 -1.13 13.74 -18.78
C THR A 88 -1.53 12.76 -17.66
N ALA A 89 -2.03 13.25 -16.52
CA ALA A 89 -2.62 12.39 -15.50
C ALA A 89 -3.84 11.66 -16.09
N LEU A 90 -3.99 10.38 -15.72
CA LEU A 90 -5.06 9.51 -16.19
C LEU A 90 -6.38 9.84 -15.48
N GLU A 91 -6.29 10.06 -14.17
CA GLU A 91 -7.41 10.21 -13.24
C GLU A 91 -7.00 11.14 -12.10
N ALA A 92 -7.92 11.94 -11.58
CA ALA A 92 -7.73 12.75 -10.39
C ALA A 92 -8.98 12.87 -9.53
N VAL A 93 -8.78 12.93 -8.21
CA VAL A 93 -9.83 13.15 -7.19
C VAL A 93 -9.30 14.06 -6.10
N GLY A 94 -10.17 14.74 -5.37
CA GLY A 94 -9.78 15.55 -4.23
C GLY A 94 -10.92 16.39 -3.69
N GLY A 95 -10.64 17.27 -2.74
CA GLY A 95 -11.65 18.19 -2.22
C GLY A 95 -11.11 19.16 -1.19
N TRP A 96 -11.68 20.37 -1.21
CA TRP A 96 -11.46 21.41 -0.20
C TRP A 96 -12.44 21.25 0.96
N TRP A 97 -11.97 21.45 2.19
CA TRP A 97 -12.78 21.49 3.41
C TRP A 97 -12.11 22.33 4.49
N ALA A 98 -12.86 23.24 5.11
CA ALA A 98 -12.45 24.02 6.28
C ALA A 98 -11.09 24.74 6.17
N GLY A 99 -10.72 25.18 4.97
CA GLY A 99 -9.49 25.94 4.70
C GLY A 99 -8.28 25.10 4.29
N ALA A 100 -8.45 23.80 4.07
CA ALA A 100 -7.41 22.94 3.49
C ALA A 100 -8.01 22.01 2.43
N GLY A 101 -7.18 21.47 1.54
CA GLY A 101 -7.60 20.48 0.56
C GLY A 101 -6.57 19.38 0.36
N ASP A 102 -7.08 18.16 0.15
CA ASP A 102 -6.30 16.98 -0.23
C ASP A 102 -6.63 16.60 -1.69
N TYR A 103 -5.60 16.28 -2.47
CA TYR A 103 -5.70 16.02 -3.90
C TYR A 103 -4.88 14.80 -4.30
N PHE A 104 -5.39 14.00 -5.22
CA PHE A 104 -4.74 12.79 -5.71
C PHE A 104 -4.82 12.73 -7.22
N TYR A 105 -3.74 12.30 -7.85
CA TYR A 105 -3.77 11.91 -9.25
C TYR A 105 -2.96 10.65 -9.50
N ALA A 106 -3.32 9.96 -10.59
CA ALA A 106 -2.58 8.83 -11.13
C ALA A 106 -2.02 9.20 -12.51
N ILE A 107 -0.77 8.85 -12.78
CA ILE A 107 -0.09 9.16 -14.05
C ILE A 107 0.70 7.94 -14.54
N GLN A 108 0.77 7.74 -15.85
CA GLN A 108 1.63 6.69 -16.41
C GLN A 108 3.09 7.17 -16.48
N GLU A 109 3.98 6.36 -15.94
CA GLU A 109 5.44 6.55 -15.91
C GLU A 109 6.08 5.27 -16.45
N ASP A 110 6.51 5.33 -17.72
CA ASP A 110 6.99 4.18 -18.48
C ASP A 110 6.01 2.98 -18.43
N SER A 111 6.43 1.87 -17.83
CA SER A 111 5.65 0.65 -17.61
C SER A 111 4.99 0.58 -16.23
N THR A 112 4.80 1.72 -15.57
CA THR A 112 4.21 1.81 -14.23
C THR A 112 3.16 2.90 -14.14
N ILE A 113 2.26 2.80 -13.15
CA ILE A 113 1.37 3.90 -12.77
C ILE A 113 1.92 4.52 -11.49
N GLY A 114 2.27 5.81 -11.51
CA GLY A 114 2.62 6.58 -10.33
C GLY A 114 1.38 7.17 -9.67
N PHE A 115 1.32 7.14 -8.34
CA PHE A 115 0.28 7.79 -7.53
C PHE A 115 0.86 8.93 -6.74
N TYR A 116 0.19 10.08 -6.77
CA TYR A 116 0.61 11.30 -6.12
C TYR A 116 -0.48 11.80 -5.18
N GLN A 117 -0.07 12.34 -4.03
CA GLN A 117 -0.92 13.12 -3.12
C GLN A 117 -0.35 14.53 -3.05
N GLY A 118 -1.22 15.53 -3.17
CA GLY A 118 -0.92 16.94 -2.93
C GLY A 118 -1.87 17.52 -1.90
N TRP A 119 -1.46 18.65 -1.34
CA TRP A 119 -2.23 19.42 -0.39
C TRP A 119 -2.09 20.91 -0.70
N ALA A 120 -3.05 21.70 -0.21
CA ALA A 120 -3.00 23.16 -0.14
C ALA A 120 -3.83 23.65 1.07
N ASP A 121 -3.47 24.79 1.66
CA ASP A 121 -4.05 25.34 2.90
C ASP A 121 -4.12 26.89 2.86
N GLU A 122 -5.20 27.50 3.38
CA GLU A 122 -5.39 28.97 3.40
C GLU A 122 -4.30 29.73 4.20
N GLY A 123 -3.59 29.04 5.09
CA GLY A 123 -2.51 29.58 5.91
C GLY A 123 -1.11 29.43 5.31
N GLN A 124 -0.94 28.83 4.13
CA GLN A 124 0.37 28.67 3.50
C GLN A 124 0.87 29.97 2.82
N GLU A 125 2.19 30.12 2.65
CA GLU A 125 2.80 31.35 2.12
C GLU A 125 2.83 31.44 0.57
N ASP A 126 2.55 30.33 -0.12
CA ASP A 126 2.60 30.22 -1.59
C ASP A 126 1.27 29.74 -2.20
N ASP A 127 0.89 30.24 -3.38
CA ASP A 127 -0.38 29.88 -4.04
C ASP A 127 -0.27 28.58 -4.89
N VAL A 128 0.44 27.54 -4.41
CA VAL A 128 0.76 26.32 -5.19
C VAL A 128 0.36 25.01 -4.48
N TYR A 129 0.12 23.94 -5.26
CA TYR A 129 -0.21 22.63 -4.70
C TYR A 129 1.03 21.74 -4.52
N HIS A 130 1.21 21.20 -3.32
CA HIS A 130 2.44 20.53 -2.90
C HIS A 130 2.39 18.99 -3.08
N TYR A 131 2.62 18.52 -4.30
CA TYR A 131 2.54 17.08 -4.64
C TYR A 131 3.78 16.26 -4.26
N ASN A 132 3.52 15.08 -3.68
CA ASN A 132 4.49 14.03 -3.39
C ASN A 132 4.03 12.68 -3.97
N LYS A 133 4.98 11.87 -4.46
CA LYS A 133 4.68 10.51 -4.91
C LYS A 133 4.44 9.61 -3.71
N ILE A 134 3.24 9.03 -3.61
CA ILE A 134 2.82 8.15 -2.52
C ILE A 134 2.87 6.67 -2.88
N GLY A 135 3.18 6.31 -4.13
CA GLY A 135 3.41 4.94 -4.53
C GLY A 135 3.42 4.71 -6.03
N SER A 136 3.45 3.43 -6.41
CA SER A 136 3.25 3.01 -7.79
C SER A 136 2.50 1.68 -7.91
N PHE A 137 2.03 1.36 -9.11
CA PHE A 137 1.59 0.04 -9.53
C PHE A 137 2.48 -0.47 -10.66
N ALA A 138 3.05 -1.66 -10.48
CA ALA A 138 3.93 -2.32 -11.46
C ALA A 138 3.79 -3.85 -11.32
N ASN A 139 3.90 -4.59 -12.42
CA ASN A 139 3.87 -6.07 -12.42
C ASN A 139 2.66 -6.69 -11.68
N GLY A 140 1.50 -6.02 -11.69
CA GLY A 140 0.29 -6.48 -11.00
C GLY A 140 0.23 -6.17 -9.49
N GLN A 141 1.18 -5.40 -8.95
CA GLN A 141 1.31 -5.12 -7.52
C GLN A 141 1.38 -3.61 -7.24
N PHE A 142 0.73 -3.18 -6.16
CA PHE A 142 0.93 -1.85 -5.59
C PHE A 142 2.17 -1.83 -4.68
N ASN A 143 2.91 -0.73 -4.74
CA ASN A 143 4.05 -0.45 -3.88
C ASN A 143 3.89 0.96 -3.32
N LEU A 144 3.25 1.08 -2.16
CA LEU A 144 2.87 2.35 -1.53
C LEU A 144 3.94 2.79 -0.53
N GLN A 145 4.27 4.08 -0.58
CA GLN A 145 5.23 4.77 0.28
C GLN A 145 4.51 5.72 1.27
N MET A 146 3.26 5.41 1.58
CA MET A 146 2.42 6.22 2.45
C MET A 146 2.88 6.09 3.91
N PRO A 147 3.09 7.20 4.64
CA PRO A 147 3.29 7.14 6.09
C PRO A 147 2.00 6.61 6.72
N VAL A 148 2.07 5.44 7.33
CA VAL A 148 0.89 4.81 7.93
C VAL A 148 0.43 5.63 9.12
N ARG A 149 -0.78 6.17 9.03
CA ARG A 149 -1.33 7.00 10.09
C ARG A 149 -1.70 6.13 11.28
N LYS A 150 -1.48 6.64 12.49
CA LYS A 150 -1.73 5.90 13.74
C LYS A 150 -3.20 5.47 13.89
N ASP A 151 -4.15 6.27 13.38
CA ASP A 151 -5.58 5.92 13.40
C ASP A 151 -5.92 4.68 12.55
N GLU A 152 -5.14 4.35 11.53
CA GLU A 152 -5.31 3.10 10.77
C GLU A 152 -4.86 1.85 11.56
N LEU A 153 -3.99 2.03 12.56
CA LEU A 153 -3.51 0.99 13.47
C LEU A 153 -4.44 0.79 14.68
N VAL A 154 -5.45 1.66 14.87
CA VAL A 154 -6.45 1.53 15.94
C VAL A 154 -7.44 0.41 15.63
N GLY A 155 -7.68 -0.47 16.60
CA GLY A 155 -8.69 -1.53 16.53
C GLY A 155 -8.39 -2.72 17.42
N THR A 156 -9.20 -3.77 17.30
CA THR A 156 -9.03 -5.03 18.03
C THR A 156 -8.36 -6.06 17.12
N TYR A 157 -7.20 -6.56 17.54
CA TYR A 157 -6.48 -7.64 16.86
C TYR A 157 -6.65 -8.94 17.64
N ALA A 158 -6.83 -10.06 16.95
CA ALA A 158 -7.17 -11.33 17.57
C ALA A 158 -6.46 -12.55 16.94
N LEU A 159 -6.19 -13.54 17.78
CA LEU A 159 -5.76 -14.88 17.39
C LEU A 159 -6.56 -15.91 18.21
N SER A 160 -7.44 -16.64 17.54
CA SER A 160 -8.31 -17.64 18.17
C SER A 160 -7.77 -19.06 17.99
N ARG A 161 -7.62 -19.83 19.08
CA ARG A 161 -7.16 -21.24 19.05
C ARG A 161 -7.77 -22.05 20.19
N GLU A 162 -7.93 -23.36 20.01
CA GLU A 162 -8.35 -24.29 21.07
C GLU A 162 -7.41 -24.29 22.29
N SER A 163 -6.11 -24.06 22.06
CA SER A 163 -5.07 -24.00 23.11
C SER A 163 -5.06 -22.71 23.92
N GLY A 164 -5.98 -21.78 23.68
CA GLY A 164 -5.97 -20.42 24.22
C GLY A 164 -5.89 -19.36 23.13
N SER A 165 -6.56 -18.25 23.37
CA SER A 165 -6.73 -17.14 22.44
C SER A 165 -6.13 -15.86 22.98
N HIS A 166 -5.72 -14.99 22.07
CA HIS A 166 -5.03 -13.74 22.33
C HIS A 166 -5.77 -12.58 21.68
N ILE A 167 -5.85 -11.45 22.41
CA ILE A 167 -6.47 -10.22 21.94
C ILE A 167 -5.54 -9.06 22.26
N LEU A 168 -5.30 -8.20 21.27
CA LEU A 168 -4.60 -6.92 21.45
C LEU A 168 -5.56 -5.81 21.03
N PHE A 169 -6.08 -5.07 22.01
CA PHE A 169 -6.79 -3.82 21.73
C PHE A 169 -5.76 -2.71 21.55
N VAL A 170 -5.83 -1.98 20.43
CA VAL A 170 -4.98 -0.82 20.15
C VAL A 170 -5.88 0.40 20.03
N GLY A 171 -5.76 1.34 20.97
CA GLY A 171 -6.43 2.63 20.95
C GLY A 171 -5.46 3.77 20.64
N LEU A 172 -5.97 4.89 20.15
CA LEU A 172 -5.23 6.15 20.04
C LEU A 172 -5.74 7.10 21.12
N LYS A 173 -4.82 7.63 21.93
CA LYS A 173 -5.10 8.71 22.88
C LYS A 173 -4.18 9.88 22.57
N GLU A 174 -4.75 11.03 22.25
CA GLU A 174 -4.01 12.18 21.71
C GLU A 174 -3.24 11.71 20.46
N ASP A 175 -1.90 11.74 20.46
CA ASP A 175 -1.05 11.19 19.40
C ASP A 175 -0.28 9.91 19.83
N THR A 176 -0.66 9.29 20.95
CA THR A 176 -0.02 8.08 21.47
C THR A 176 -0.89 6.85 21.25
N LEU A 177 -0.35 5.85 20.55
CA LEU A 177 -0.98 4.53 20.50
C LEU A 177 -0.79 3.83 21.84
N ARG A 178 -1.88 3.31 22.40
CA ARG A 178 -1.91 2.56 23.65
C ARG A 178 -2.53 1.20 23.40
N ALA A 179 -1.82 0.16 23.80
CA ALA A 179 -2.25 -1.22 23.64
C ALA A 179 -2.59 -1.86 24.98
N GLU A 180 -3.63 -2.70 24.98
CA GLU A 180 -4.06 -3.53 26.10
C GLU A 180 -4.16 -4.97 25.58
N TYR A 181 -3.40 -5.87 26.20
CA TYR A 181 -3.23 -7.27 25.79
C TYR A 181 -3.95 -8.20 26.76
N PHE A 182 -4.72 -9.12 26.20
CA PHE A 182 -5.56 -10.06 26.94
C PHE A 182 -5.30 -11.49 26.43
N GLN A 183 -5.33 -12.44 27.36
CA GLN A 183 -5.23 -13.87 27.08
C GLN A 183 -6.43 -14.57 27.72
N MET A 184 -6.98 -15.57 27.04
CA MET A 184 -8.06 -16.41 27.56
C MET A 184 -7.88 -17.87 27.13
N ASP A 185 -8.44 -18.79 27.90
CA ASP A 185 -8.45 -20.22 27.57
C ASP A 185 -9.49 -20.51 26.48
N GLY A 186 -9.16 -21.44 25.57
CA GLY A 186 -10.04 -21.86 24.49
C GLY A 186 -10.22 -20.83 23.36
N ILE A 187 -11.21 -21.11 22.51
CA ILE A 187 -11.54 -20.33 21.29
C ILE A 187 -12.28 -19.05 21.67
N LEU A 188 -11.97 -17.93 21.00
CA LEU A 188 -12.71 -16.67 21.16
C LEU A 188 -14.22 -16.85 20.91
N PRO A 189 -15.09 -16.24 21.73
CA PRO A 189 -16.51 -16.18 21.44
C PRO A 189 -16.78 -15.33 20.18
N PRO A 190 -17.99 -15.43 19.59
CA PRO A 190 -18.42 -14.53 18.51
C PRO A 190 -18.23 -13.05 18.87
N VAL A 191 -17.85 -12.23 17.90
CA VAL A 191 -17.38 -10.85 18.14
C VAL A 191 -18.41 -9.97 18.88
N ASN A 192 -19.70 -10.19 18.63
CA ASN A 192 -20.78 -9.49 19.33
C ASN A 192 -20.86 -9.80 20.84
N GLN A 193 -20.33 -10.95 21.30
CA GLN A 193 -20.18 -11.30 22.71
C GLN A 193 -18.82 -10.84 23.27
N LEU A 194 -17.81 -10.71 22.41
CA LEU A 194 -16.45 -10.32 22.80
C LEU A 194 -16.45 -8.98 23.54
N ASN A 195 -17.16 -7.96 23.05
CA ASN A 195 -17.27 -6.66 23.71
C ASN A 195 -17.80 -6.77 25.15
N ILE A 196 -18.76 -7.66 25.41
CA ILE A 196 -19.32 -7.88 26.76
C ILE A 196 -18.27 -8.56 27.65
N LEU A 197 -17.63 -9.61 27.14
CA LEU A 197 -16.59 -10.34 27.87
C LEU A 197 -15.44 -9.42 28.27
N MET A 198 -14.98 -8.55 27.35
CA MET A 198 -13.87 -7.64 27.59
C MET A 198 -14.16 -6.60 28.69
N THR A 199 -15.42 -6.21 28.93
CA THR A 199 -15.76 -5.28 30.03
C THR A 199 -15.55 -5.85 31.43
N SER A 200 -15.43 -7.18 31.58
CA SER A 200 -15.21 -7.86 32.86
C SER A 200 -13.80 -8.45 33.01
N MET A 201 -12.95 -8.31 32.00
CA MET A 201 -11.56 -8.78 32.01
C MET A 201 -10.60 -7.64 32.34
N GLU A 202 -9.63 -7.91 33.22
CA GLU A 202 -8.46 -7.05 33.34
C GLU A 202 -7.43 -7.45 32.26
N PRO A 203 -6.75 -6.48 31.61
CA PRO A 203 -5.69 -6.79 30.66
C PRO A 203 -4.53 -7.49 31.36
N HIS A 204 -3.97 -8.52 30.72
CA HIS A 204 -2.75 -9.19 31.19
C HIS A 204 -1.58 -8.20 31.27
N ALA A 205 -1.49 -7.30 30.30
CA ALA A 205 -0.57 -6.17 30.32
C ALA A 205 -1.09 -5.01 29.45
N ALA A 206 -0.61 -3.80 29.72
CA ALA A 206 -0.90 -2.61 28.92
C ALA A 206 0.36 -1.75 28.75
N ALA A 207 0.49 -1.07 27.60
CA ALA A 207 1.63 -0.19 27.31
C ALA A 207 1.27 0.87 26.26
N ASN A 208 2.10 1.91 26.16
CA ASN A 208 2.16 2.72 24.96
C ASN A 208 2.98 1.99 23.88
N LEU A 209 2.65 2.18 22.61
CA LEU A 209 3.39 1.64 21.47
C LEU A 209 4.21 2.76 20.81
N GLU A 210 5.53 2.64 20.88
CA GLU A 210 6.45 3.54 20.17
C GLU A 210 6.69 2.98 18.76
N ILE A 211 6.04 3.57 17.74
CA ILE A 211 6.16 3.13 16.34
C ILE A 211 7.44 3.70 15.71
N GLY A 212 8.15 2.88 14.93
CA GLY A 212 9.31 3.31 14.17
C GLY A 212 8.97 4.38 13.11
N PRO A 213 9.83 5.40 12.88
CA PRO A 213 9.51 6.51 11.97
C PRO A 213 9.42 6.11 10.49
N SER A 214 9.96 4.95 10.12
CA SER A 214 10.00 4.43 8.75
C SER A 214 9.66 2.93 8.68
N SER A 215 9.21 2.34 9.77
CA SER A 215 8.77 0.95 9.80
C SER A 215 7.61 0.80 10.76
N LEU A 216 6.66 -0.06 10.40
CA LEU A 216 5.53 -0.45 11.26
C LEU A 216 5.95 -1.29 12.49
N ASP A 217 7.25 -1.34 12.78
CA ASP A 217 7.79 -1.93 14.00
C ASP A 217 7.37 -1.08 15.20
N PHE A 218 7.20 -1.74 16.35
CA PHE A 218 7.01 -1.06 17.62
C PHE A 218 7.78 -1.74 18.75
N THR A 219 8.13 -0.93 19.74
CA THR A 219 8.67 -1.38 21.03
C THR A 219 7.75 -0.88 22.16
N SER A 220 7.59 -1.71 23.19
CA SER A 220 6.75 -1.42 24.36
C SER A 220 7.11 -2.34 25.53
N SER A 221 6.52 -2.13 26.71
CA SER A 221 6.60 -3.10 27.82
C SER A 221 5.79 -4.38 27.60
N LEU A 222 4.95 -4.46 26.55
CA LEU A 222 4.37 -5.73 26.07
C LEU A 222 5.40 -6.57 25.30
N GLY A 223 6.48 -5.93 24.84
CA GLY A 223 7.48 -6.52 23.95
C GLY A 223 7.59 -5.76 22.63
N ASN A 224 8.19 -6.43 21.66
CA ASN A 224 8.46 -5.89 20.33
C ASN A 224 7.48 -6.48 19.32
N GLY A 225 7.12 -5.72 18.29
CA GLY A 225 6.21 -6.21 17.28
C GLY A 225 6.26 -5.41 15.99
N ARG A 226 5.36 -5.76 15.07
CA ARG A 226 5.20 -5.10 13.77
C ARG A 226 3.74 -5.16 13.33
N PHE A 227 3.18 -4.05 12.89
CA PHE A 227 1.94 -4.05 12.10
C PHE A 227 2.26 -4.44 10.65
N ILE A 228 1.38 -5.23 10.03
CA ILE A 228 1.48 -5.64 8.64
C ILE A 228 0.24 -5.14 7.93
N LEU A 229 0.40 -4.31 6.90
CA LEU A 229 -0.68 -3.95 6.00
C LEU A 229 -0.79 -5.01 4.90
N GLU A 230 -1.98 -5.58 4.74
CA GLU A 230 -2.29 -6.60 3.75
C GLU A 230 -3.52 -6.17 2.95
N ASN A 231 -3.70 -6.70 1.73
CA ASN A 231 -4.83 -6.32 0.85
C ASN A 231 -6.23 -6.57 1.47
N LYS A 232 -6.30 -7.36 2.56
CA LYS A 232 -7.53 -7.71 3.27
C LYS A 232 -7.69 -7.02 4.64
N GLY A 233 -6.74 -6.21 5.08
CA GLY A 233 -6.79 -5.57 6.39
C GLY A 233 -5.41 -5.32 7.00
N THR A 234 -5.35 -5.35 8.33
CA THR A 234 -4.10 -5.16 9.09
C THR A 234 -3.88 -6.36 10.00
N ALA A 235 -2.68 -6.91 10.02
CA ALA A 235 -2.26 -7.87 11.03
C ALA A 235 -1.28 -7.20 12.00
N VAL A 236 -1.04 -7.84 13.14
CA VAL A 236 0.05 -7.50 14.05
C VAL A 236 0.83 -8.76 14.43
N LEU A 237 2.15 -8.67 14.35
CA LEU A 237 3.07 -9.62 14.97
C LEU A 237 3.49 -9.06 16.33
N LEU A 238 3.29 -9.81 17.40
CA LEU A 238 3.73 -9.46 18.75
C LEU A 238 4.66 -10.55 19.30
N GLN A 239 5.89 -10.17 19.65
CA GLN A 239 6.79 -10.98 20.46
C GLN A 239 6.62 -10.55 21.92
N ASP A 240 5.84 -11.34 22.67
CA ASP A 240 5.54 -11.12 24.09
C ASP A 240 6.83 -11.07 24.94
N ALA A 241 6.97 -10.01 25.74
CA ALA A 241 8.10 -9.81 26.65
C ALA A 241 8.05 -10.68 27.92
N GLN A 242 6.84 -11.06 28.37
CA GLN A 242 6.62 -11.87 29.56
C GLN A 242 6.68 -13.37 29.23
N ALA A 243 6.34 -13.74 27.99
CA ALA A 243 6.36 -15.11 27.48
C ALA A 243 7.21 -15.24 26.20
N PRO A 244 8.56 -15.34 26.29
CA PRO A 244 9.43 -15.48 25.13
C PRO A 244 9.23 -16.83 24.40
N GLY A 245 8.32 -16.81 23.41
CA GLY A 245 7.97 -17.92 22.52
C GLY A 245 8.01 -17.52 21.05
N GLN A 246 7.23 -18.18 20.19
CA GLN A 246 7.05 -17.73 18.80
C GLN A 246 6.20 -16.43 18.76
N PRO A 247 6.48 -15.50 17.83
CA PRO A 247 5.64 -14.32 17.63
C PRO A 247 4.18 -14.68 17.38
N LEU A 248 3.27 -14.00 18.07
CA LEU A 248 1.84 -14.12 17.90
C LEU A 248 1.42 -13.26 16.70
N ARG A 249 0.94 -13.88 15.62
CA ARG A 249 0.27 -13.15 14.53
C ARG A 249 -1.23 -13.07 14.82
N MET A 250 -1.73 -11.85 15.02
CA MET A 250 -3.12 -11.53 15.30
C MET A 250 -3.70 -10.70 14.16
N GLU A 251 -4.92 -11.01 13.71
CA GLU A 251 -5.63 -10.31 12.63
C GLU A 251 -6.53 -9.22 13.20
N LYS A 252 -6.61 -8.05 12.56
CA LYS A 252 -7.57 -7.01 12.93
C LYS A 252 -9.00 -7.49 12.61
N ILE A 253 -9.85 -7.53 13.63
CA ILE A 253 -11.27 -7.81 13.48
C ILE A 253 -11.93 -6.62 12.78
N LEU A 254 -12.61 -6.86 11.66
CA LEU A 254 -13.29 -5.83 10.87
C LEU A 254 -14.73 -5.65 11.35
N SER A 255 -15.33 -4.50 11.08
CA SER A 255 -16.73 -4.21 11.44
C SER A 255 -17.73 -5.19 10.79
N GLU A 256 -17.37 -5.76 9.64
CA GLU A 256 -18.18 -6.78 8.96
C GLU A 256 -18.24 -8.11 9.73
N ASP A 257 -17.20 -8.47 10.49
CA ASP A 257 -17.16 -9.69 11.34
C ASP A 257 -18.14 -9.65 12.53
N TYR A 258 -18.70 -8.47 12.84
CA TYR A 258 -19.77 -8.30 13.84
C TYR A 258 -21.16 -8.65 13.27
N SER A 259 -21.28 -8.81 11.95
CA SER A 259 -22.54 -9.06 11.27
C SER A 259 -22.94 -10.53 11.40
N ILE A 260 -24.10 -10.78 12.01
CA ILE A 260 -24.70 -12.12 11.94
C ILE A 260 -25.04 -12.38 10.46
N PRO A 261 -24.62 -13.52 9.86
CA PRO A 261 -25.03 -13.86 8.51
C PRO A 261 -26.56 -13.96 8.46
N VAL A 262 -27.18 -13.13 7.62
CA VAL A 262 -28.62 -13.18 7.36
C VAL A 262 -28.91 -14.50 6.65
N GLN A 263 -29.66 -15.38 7.32
CA GLN A 263 -30.18 -16.64 6.75
C GLN A 263 -31.46 -16.39 5.96
#